data_AF-A0AAU9V7M7-F1
#
_entry.id   AF-A0AAU9V7M7-F1
#
_cell.length_a   1.000
_cell.length_b   1.000
_cell.length_c   1.000
_cell.angle_alpha   90.00
_cell.angle_beta   90.00
_cell.angle_gamma   90.00
#
_symmetry.space_group_name_H-M   'P 1'
#
loop_
_entity.id
_entity.type
_entity.pdbx_description
1 polymer ?
#
loop_
_entity_poly.entity_id
_entity_poly.type
_entity_poly.pdbx_seq_one_letter_code
_entity_poly.pdbx_strand_id
1 'polypeptide(L)'
;MTDRAIASRPSLEQVVAIVDFMEKHPALALGQLRGLEGRDESKKLWFKLTRIVNNITGPTRPMKSWIKYWADKKSTVRSKVQSGGGDPNTLCSNIEKKIWDLFLTSDGGNKSRNSVKQESHYMEETFYDESMDQNHESEPVLNFEEPTVDFEERQMLVMEKLVKAMGEQATAMLQLAHASNAHAQAMEQLAEASQIQARAMERLANAFETISSATHDVRNAIVDIDSTMKRFYTTSPT
;
A
#
# COMPACT_ATOMS: atom_id res chain seq x y z
N MET A 1 -15.32 15.97 33.39
CA MET A 1 -16.35 15.85 32.34
C MET A 1 -15.70 16.20 31.01
N THR A 2 -15.29 15.22 30.22
CA THR A 2 -14.65 15.45 28.91
C THR A 2 -15.70 15.20 27.82
N ASP A 3 -16.14 16.28 27.21
CA ASP A 3 -17.05 16.30 26.08
C ASP A 3 -16.55 15.37 24.97
N ARG A 4 -17.32 14.31 24.69
CA ARG A 4 -16.93 13.25 23.75
C ARG A 4 -17.21 13.71 22.33
N ALA A 5 -16.29 14.46 21.75
CA ALA A 5 -16.26 14.80 20.33
C ALA A 5 -15.90 13.59 19.44
N ILE A 6 -16.71 12.52 19.48
CA ILE A 6 -16.53 11.30 18.67
C ILE A 6 -16.74 11.59 17.16
N ALA A 7 -17.32 12.75 16.82
CA ALA A 7 -17.67 13.12 15.45
C ALA A 7 -16.61 13.96 14.70
N SER A 8 -15.49 14.35 15.34
CA SER A 8 -14.49 15.17 14.65
C SER A 8 -13.57 14.33 13.75
N ARG A 9 -13.40 14.74 12.48
CA ARG A 9 -12.52 14.05 11.54
C ARG A 9 -11.09 13.99 12.12
N PRO A 10 -10.38 12.84 12.04
CA PRO A 10 -9.00 12.76 12.48
C PRO A 10 -8.13 13.83 11.79
N SER A 11 -7.20 14.41 12.52
CA SER A 11 -6.26 15.39 11.96
C SER A 11 -5.34 14.71 10.94
N LEU A 12 -4.76 15.49 10.02
CA LEU A 12 -3.85 14.95 9.01
C LEU A 12 -2.66 14.22 9.66
N GLU A 13 -2.09 14.78 10.72
CA GLU A 13 -1.00 14.18 11.49
C GLU A 13 -1.40 12.83 12.11
N GLN A 14 -2.62 12.73 12.66
CA GLN A 14 -3.14 11.46 13.16
C GLN A 14 -3.29 10.42 12.04
N VAL A 15 -3.77 10.82 10.86
CA VAL A 15 -3.91 9.91 9.72
C VAL A 15 -2.54 9.43 9.26
N VAL A 16 -1.55 10.32 9.16
CA VAL A 16 -0.16 9.95 8.79
C VAL A 16 0.41 8.96 9.81
N ALA A 17 0.27 9.23 11.11
CA ALA A 17 0.75 8.33 12.15
C ALA A 17 0.10 6.94 12.11
N ILE A 18 -1.19 6.87 11.77
CA ILE A 18 -1.88 5.59 11.56
C ILE A 18 -1.26 4.84 10.38
N VAL A 19 -1.07 5.50 9.23
CA VAL A 19 -0.52 4.84 8.03
C VAL A 19 0.91 4.36 8.26
N ASP A 20 1.76 5.18 8.89
CA ASP A 20 3.14 4.80 9.19
C ASP A 20 3.24 3.65 10.21
N PHE A 21 2.28 3.57 11.15
CA PHE A 21 2.20 2.42 12.05
C PHE A 21 1.77 1.15 11.31
N MET A 22 0.83 1.26 10.38
CA MET A 22 0.36 0.13 9.56
C MET A 22 1.44 -0.38 8.61
N GLU A 23 2.28 0.51 8.06
CA GLU A 23 3.42 0.14 7.22
C GLU A 23 4.45 -0.69 7.98
N LYS A 24 4.70 -0.35 9.25
CA LYS A 24 5.60 -1.12 10.13
C LYS A 24 5.00 -2.45 10.60
N HIS A 25 3.68 -2.60 10.55
CA HIS A 25 2.94 -3.77 11.01
C HIS A 25 1.95 -4.27 9.94
N PRO A 26 2.44 -4.77 8.78
CA PRO A 26 1.58 -5.15 7.65
C PRO A 26 0.59 -6.28 8.00
N ALA A 27 0.99 -7.23 8.86
CA ALA A 27 0.11 -8.30 9.33
C ALA A 27 -1.13 -7.79 10.10
N LEU A 28 -0.97 -6.68 10.86
CA LEU A 28 -2.07 -5.98 11.52
C LEU A 28 -2.94 -5.24 10.50
N ALA A 29 -2.29 -4.53 9.57
CA ALA A 29 -2.95 -3.71 8.56
C ALA A 29 -3.85 -4.53 7.63
N LEU A 30 -3.39 -5.72 7.25
CA LEU A 30 -4.08 -6.69 6.40
C LEU A 30 -5.04 -7.61 7.19
N GLY A 31 -5.01 -7.60 8.52
CA GLY A 31 -5.83 -8.48 9.35
C GLY A 31 -5.46 -9.97 9.21
N GLN A 32 -4.18 -10.24 8.96
CA GLN A 32 -3.63 -11.59 8.76
C GLN A 32 -3.25 -12.28 10.08
N LEU A 33 -3.22 -11.54 11.20
CA LEU A 33 -2.98 -12.09 12.53
C LEU A 33 -4.20 -12.92 12.98
N ARG A 34 -4.16 -14.24 12.71
CA ARG A 34 -5.18 -15.23 13.09
C ARG A 34 -4.66 -16.15 14.20
N GLY A 35 -5.57 -16.87 14.85
CA GLY A 35 -5.26 -17.74 15.99
C GLY A 35 -5.30 -17.02 17.35
N LEU A 36 -5.07 -17.77 18.43
CA LEU A 36 -5.09 -17.23 19.80
C LEU A 36 -3.97 -16.19 20.02
N GLU A 37 -2.74 -16.56 19.67
CA GLU A 37 -1.57 -15.69 19.79
C GLU A 37 -1.67 -14.44 18.90
N GLY A 38 -2.13 -14.61 17.65
CA GLY A 38 -2.35 -13.50 16.72
C GLY A 38 -3.43 -12.51 17.17
N ARG A 39 -4.46 -12.97 17.90
CA ARG A 39 -5.48 -12.08 18.49
C ARG A 39 -4.89 -11.21 19.60
N ASP A 40 -4.06 -11.78 20.47
CA ASP A 40 -3.41 -11.05 21.55
C ASP A 40 -2.37 -10.05 21.03
N GLU A 41 -1.58 -10.44 20.04
CA GLU A 41 -0.65 -9.53 19.36
C GLU A 41 -1.38 -8.39 18.65
N SER A 42 -2.47 -8.71 17.94
CA SER A 42 -3.32 -7.69 17.31
C SER A 42 -3.82 -6.68 18.32
N LYS A 43 -4.31 -7.15 19.47
CA LYS A 43 -4.81 -6.30 20.56
C LYS A 43 -3.69 -5.40 21.10
N LYS A 44 -2.51 -5.95 21.38
CA LYS A 44 -1.33 -5.19 21.84
C LYS A 44 -0.94 -4.08 20.84
N LEU A 45 -0.89 -4.41 19.56
CA LEU A 45 -0.53 -3.47 18.50
C LEU A 45 -1.58 -2.35 18.34
N TRP A 46 -2.87 -2.70 18.37
CA TRP A 46 -3.96 -1.72 18.32
C TRP A 46 -3.98 -0.79 19.55
N PHE A 47 -3.64 -1.30 20.73
CA PHE A 47 -3.48 -0.48 21.93
C PHE A 47 -2.30 0.49 21.78
N LYS A 48 -1.16 0.02 21.26
CA LYS A 48 0.01 0.87 21.01
C LYS A 48 -0.30 1.99 20.01
N LEU A 49 -0.97 1.66 18.90
CA LEU A 49 -1.45 2.63 17.93
C LEU A 49 -2.36 3.67 18.59
N THR A 50 -3.35 3.21 19.36
CA THR A 50 -4.31 4.11 20.03
C THR A 50 -3.60 5.11 20.94
N ARG A 51 -2.58 4.67 21.68
CA ARG A 51 -1.78 5.55 22.54
C ARG A 51 -1.01 6.59 21.73
N ILE A 52 -0.38 6.19 20.62
CA ILE A 52 0.37 7.10 19.75
C ILE A 52 -0.56 8.16 19.14
N VAL A 53 -1.67 7.72 18.55
CA VAL A 53 -2.59 8.61 17.83
C VAL A 53 -3.32 9.57 18.78
N ASN A 54 -3.68 9.11 19.98
CA ASN A 54 -4.32 9.96 20.98
C ASN A 54 -3.34 10.96 21.64
N ASN A 55 -2.02 10.76 21.51
CA ASN A 55 -1.00 11.71 21.96
C ASN A 55 -0.72 12.84 20.94
N ILE A 56 -1.25 12.73 19.73
CA ILE A 56 -1.12 13.75 18.68
C ILE A 56 -2.29 14.74 18.81
N THR A 57 -2.03 16.00 18.46
CA THR A 57 -3.05 17.06 18.42
C THR A 57 -4.23 16.67 17.52
N GLY A 58 -5.40 16.45 18.13
CA GLY A 58 -6.60 16.03 17.42
C GLY A 58 -7.63 15.32 18.31
N PRO A 59 -8.69 14.74 17.71
CA PRO A 59 -9.66 13.95 18.45
C PRO A 59 -9.05 12.69 19.05
N THR A 60 -9.32 12.45 20.34
CA THR A 60 -8.96 11.21 21.01
C THR A 60 -10.09 10.20 20.91
N ARG A 61 -9.75 8.95 20.59
CA ARG A 61 -10.75 7.89 20.38
C ARG A 61 -10.32 6.59 21.04
N PRO A 62 -11.26 5.74 21.47
CA PRO A 62 -10.93 4.41 21.97
C PRO A 62 -10.45 3.50 20.85
N MET A 63 -9.72 2.45 21.20
CA MET A 63 -9.14 1.49 20.26
C MET A 63 -10.13 0.95 19.22
N LYS A 64 -11.34 0.58 19.65
CA LYS A 64 -12.41 0.09 18.76
C LYS A 64 -12.78 1.10 17.66
N SER A 65 -12.72 2.40 17.96
CA SER A 65 -13.01 3.45 16.97
C SER A 65 -11.89 3.61 15.94
N TRP A 66 -10.62 3.44 16.33
CA TRP A 66 -9.50 3.48 15.40
C TRP A 66 -9.47 2.25 14.48
N ILE A 67 -9.81 1.07 15.02
CA ILE A 67 -9.99 -0.15 14.23
C ILE A 67 -11.07 0.07 13.16
N LYS A 68 -12.23 0.60 13.55
CA LYS A 68 -13.32 0.93 12.62
C LYS A 68 -12.89 1.95 11.58
N TYR A 69 -12.24 3.04 12.00
CA TYR A 69 -11.72 4.05 11.09
C TYR A 69 -10.79 3.47 10.02
N TRP A 70 -9.88 2.58 10.40
CA TRP A 70 -8.97 1.93 9.45
C TRP A 70 -9.73 1.05 8.44
N ALA A 71 -10.71 0.27 8.90
CA ALA A 71 -11.56 -0.54 8.03
C ALA A 71 -12.33 0.34 7.03
N ASP A 72 -12.97 1.40 7.51
CA ASP A 72 -13.73 2.35 6.70
C ASP A 72 -12.83 3.08 5.69
N LYS A 73 -11.61 3.46 6.11
CA LYS A 73 -10.63 4.13 5.23
C LYS A 73 -10.17 3.22 4.10
N LYS A 74 -9.84 1.95 4.37
CA LYS A 74 -9.51 0.96 3.32
C LYS A 74 -10.68 0.73 2.37
N SER A 75 -11.89 0.60 2.90
CA SER A 75 -13.11 0.46 2.08
C SER A 75 -13.32 1.67 1.15
N THR A 76 -13.14 2.88 1.69
CA THR A 76 -13.24 4.12 0.91
C THR A 76 -12.21 4.18 -0.22
N VAL A 77 -10.95 3.84 0.07
CA VAL A 77 -9.88 3.81 -0.94
C VAL A 77 -10.19 2.78 -2.02
N ARG A 78 -10.65 1.58 -1.64
CA ARG A 78 -11.07 0.54 -2.59
C ARG A 78 -12.23 0.97 -3.47
N SER A 79 -13.26 1.58 -2.88
CA SER A 79 -14.43 2.08 -3.61
C SER A 79 -14.02 3.18 -4.60
N LYS A 80 -13.13 4.09 -4.22
CA LYS A 80 -12.64 5.15 -5.13
C LYS A 80 -11.97 4.58 -6.38
N VAL A 81 -11.10 3.59 -6.22
CA VAL A 81 -10.42 2.96 -7.35
C VAL A 81 -11.41 2.18 -8.22
N GLN A 82 -12.34 1.45 -7.61
CA GLN A 82 -13.38 0.71 -8.35
C GLN A 82 -14.31 1.64 -9.14
N SER A 83 -14.74 2.75 -8.55
CA SER A 83 -15.54 3.77 -9.24
C SER A 83 -14.77 4.48 -10.35
N GLY A 84 -13.44 4.56 -10.23
CA GLY A 84 -12.53 5.09 -11.24
C GLY A 84 -12.17 4.13 -12.38
N GLY A 85 -12.92 3.04 -12.57
CA GLY A 85 -12.64 2.05 -13.62
C GLY A 85 -11.49 1.09 -13.28
N GLY A 86 -11.10 1.01 -12.01
CA GLY A 86 -9.98 0.18 -11.56
C GLY A 86 -8.62 0.88 -11.67
N ASP A 87 -8.56 2.14 -12.11
CA ASP A 87 -7.31 2.90 -12.19
C ASP A 87 -6.92 3.49 -10.82
N PRO A 88 -5.79 3.05 -10.22
CA PRO A 88 -5.28 3.62 -8.97
C PRO A 88 -4.91 5.10 -9.07
N ASN A 89 -4.71 5.65 -10.27
CA ASN A 89 -4.39 7.06 -10.49
C ASN A 89 -5.54 8.01 -10.13
N THR A 90 -6.76 7.49 -9.94
CA THR A 90 -7.92 8.25 -9.44
C THR A 90 -7.78 8.69 -7.97
N LEU A 91 -6.83 8.13 -7.23
CA LEU A 91 -6.55 8.51 -5.85
C LEU A 91 -5.73 9.82 -5.80
N CYS A 92 -6.36 10.94 -5.49
CA CYS A 92 -5.69 12.25 -5.48
C CYS A 92 -4.78 12.49 -4.25
N SER A 93 -4.91 11.70 -3.17
CA SER A 93 -4.12 11.89 -1.95
C SER A 93 -2.96 10.90 -1.87
N ASN A 94 -1.74 11.39 -1.61
CA ASN A 94 -0.55 10.55 -1.41
C ASN A 94 -0.74 9.48 -0.33
N ILE A 95 -1.54 9.77 0.70
CA ILE A 95 -1.89 8.82 1.76
C ILE A 95 -2.80 7.70 1.22
N GLU A 96 -3.76 8.04 0.36
CA GLU A 96 -4.66 7.05 -0.24
C GLU A 96 -3.91 6.16 -1.24
N LYS A 97 -3.01 6.74 -2.04
CA LYS A 97 -2.09 5.98 -2.90
C LYS A 97 -1.22 5.01 -2.09
N LYS A 98 -0.63 5.47 -0.97
CA LYS A 98 0.18 4.64 -0.07
C LYS A 98 -0.63 3.49 0.54
N ILE A 99 -1.88 3.74 0.96
CA ILE A 99 -2.77 2.70 1.49
C ILE A 99 -3.10 1.67 0.40
N TRP A 100 -3.38 2.13 -0.82
CA TRP A 100 -3.68 1.25 -1.94
C TRP A 100 -2.49 0.35 -2.27
N ASP A 101 -1.32 0.97 -2.46
CA ASP A 101 -0.10 0.29 -2.88
C ASP A 101 0.36 -0.77 -1.87
N LEU A 102 0.42 -0.41 -0.58
CA LEU A 102 0.93 -1.28 0.47
C LEU A 102 -0.05 -2.36 0.93
N PHE A 103 -1.36 -2.13 0.86
CA PHE A 103 -2.35 -3.00 1.53
C PHE A 103 -3.48 -3.51 0.65
N LEU A 104 -3.65 -3.02 -0.58
CA LEU A 104 -4.79 -3.38 -1.44
C LEU A 104 -4.36 -3.89 -2.83
N THR A 105 -3.17 -3.53 -3.34
CA THR A 105 -2.66 -4.04 -4.63
C THR A 105 -2.52 -5.58 -4.64
N SER A 106 -2.19 -6.19 -3.50
CA SER A 106 -2.04 -7.64 -3.36
C SER A 106 -3.37 -8.39 -3.09
N ASP A 107 -4.47 -7.69 -2.83
CA ASP A 107 -5.79 -8.29 -2.50
C ASP A 107 -6.54 -8.75 -3.77
N GLY A 108 -6.07 -8.35 -4.96
CA GLY A 108 -6.68 -8.67 -6.26
C GLY A 108 -6.53 -10.14 -6.70
N GLY A 109 -5.74 -10.95 -6.01
CA GLY A 109 -5.47 -12.34 -6.39
C GLY A 109 -6.42 -13.39 -5.81
N ASN A 110 -7.24 -13.07 -4.80
CA ASN A 110 -8.03 -14.11 -4.13
C ASN A 110 -9.29 -13.58 -3.42
N LYS A 111 -10.31 -13.22 -4.22
CA LYS A 111 -11.74 -13.46 -3.98
C LYS A 111 -12.58 -12.66 -4.98
N SER A 112 -12.91 -13.29 -6.10
CA SER A 112 -14.21 -13.04 -6.73
C SER A 112 -15.27 -13.57 -5.77
N ARG A 113 -15.83 -12.70 -4.92
CA ARG A 113 -17.13 -12.96 -4.29
C ARG A 113 -18.16 -12.19 -5.09
N ASN A 114 -18.79 -12.94 -5.98
CA ASN A 114 -20.15 -12.81 -6.51
C ASN A 114 -20.85 -11.46 -6.25
N SER A 115 -21.17 -10.79 -7.36
CA SER A 115 -22.27 -9.84 -7.48
C SER A 115 -23.55 -10.41 -6.86
N VAL A 116 -23.91 -9.96 -5.66
CA VAL A 116 -25.29 -10.01 -5.15
C VAL A 116 -25.57 -8.72 -4.38
N LYS A 117 -26.79 -8.24 -4.59
CA LYS A 117 -27.42 -7.00 -4.16
C LYS A 117 -27.01 -6.47 -2.79
N GLN A 118 -26.89 -5.16 -2.77
CA GLN A 118 -26.90 -4.25 -1.63
C GLN A 118 -27.92 -4.69 -0.58
N GLU A 119 -27.44 -5.34 0.47
CA GLU A 119 -28.12 -5.44 1.74
C GLU A 119 -27.08 -5.16 2.83
N SER A 120 -27.36 -4.13 3.62
CA SER A 120 -26.54 -3.69 4.74
C SER A 120 -26.55 -4.76 5.84
N HIS A 121 -25.77 -5.82 5.65
CA HIS A 121 -25.52 -6.81 6.67
C HIS A 121 -24.57 -6.21 7.71
N TYR A 122 -25.18 -5.73 8.78
CA TYR A 122 -24.58 -5.46 10.08
C TYR A 122 -23.60 -6.59 10.43
N MET A 123 -22.32 -6.28 10.65
CA MET A 123 -21.35 -7.30 11.07
C MET A 123 -21.62 -7.60 12.55
N GLU A 124 -22.59 -8.48 12.76
CA GLU A 124 -22.94 -9.04 14.06
C GLU A 124 -22.13 -10.33 14.29
N GLU A 125 -21.49 -10.34 15.46
CA GLU A 125 -21.05 -11.49 16.26
C GLU A 125 -20.15 -12.59 15.66
N THR A 126 -18.91 -12.59 16.14
CA THR A 126 -18.23 -13.84 16.59
C THR A 126 -17.05 -13.57 17.55
N PHE A 127 -17.03 -12.43 18.26
CA PHE A 127 -15.83 -11.99 18.98
C PHE A 127 -15.83 -12.10 20.51
N TYR A 128 -16.85 -12.69 21.12
CA TYR A 128 -16.81 -13.09 22.53
C TYR A 128 -17.65 -14.35 22.70
N ASP A 129 -17.00 -15.52 22.62
CA ASP A 129 -17.51 -16.72 23.27
C ASP A 129 -16.57 -16.99 24.45
N GLU A 130 -17.13 -16.84 25.65
CA GLU A 130 -16.47 -16.93 26.94
C GLU A 130 -16.83 -18.31 27.51
N SER A 131 -16.15 -19.37 27.06
CA SER A 131 -16.33 -20.70 27.64
C SER A 131 -15.41 -20.86 28.85
N MET A 132 -16.06 -20.92 30.02
CA MET A 132 -15.44 -21.34 31.27
C MET A 132 -14.86 -22.74 31.13
N ASP A 133 -13.57 -22.83 31.44
CA ASP A 133 -12.82 -24.05 31.65
C ASP A 133 -13.22 -24.66 33.01
N GLN A 134 -13.76 -25.88 33.01
CA GLN A 134 -13.88 -26.68 34.22
C GLN A 134 -13.74 -28.18 33.88
N ASN A 135 -12.52 -28.68 34.12
CA ASN A 135 -12.16 -30.02 34.57
C ASN A 135 -13.28 -31.07 34.65
N HIS A 136 -13.10 -32.18 33.93
CA HIS A 136 -13.15 -33.51 34.55
C HIS A 136 -12.52 -34.60 33.66
N GLU A 137 -11.52 -35.28 34.23
CA GLU A 137 -11.02 -36.60 33.82
C GLU A 137 -12.15 -37.63 33.74
N SER A 138 -12.09 -38.54 32.75
CA SER A 138 -12.34 -39.99 32.86
C SER A 138 -12.39 -40.62 31.45
N GLU A 139 -11.45 -41.52 31.13
CA GLU A 139 -11.63 -42.49 30.03
C GLU A 139 -12.81 -43.41 30.30
N PRO A 140 -13.42 -43.97 29.22
CA PRO A 140 -13.27 -45.41 29.06
C PRO A 140 -12.95 -45.82 27.61
N VAL A 141 -12.04 -46.79 27.53
CA VAL A 141 -11.63 -47.59 26.38
C VAL A 141 -12.84 -48.12 25.60
N LEU A 142 -12.93 -47.78 24.31
CA LEU A 142 -13.83 -48.43 23.35
C LEU A 142 -13.02 -49.00 22.18
N ASN A 143 -13.18 -50.31 21.98
CA ASN A 143 -12.77 -51.06 20.79
C ASN A 143 -13.05 -50.25 19.51
N PHE A 144 -11.99 -49.85 18.81
CA PHE A 144 -12.10 -49.36 17.44
C PHE A 144 -11.64 -50.47 16.52
N GLU A 145 -12.61 -51.18 15.95
CA GLU A 145 -12.39 -52.04 14.80
C GLU A 145 -11.95 -51.12 13.65
N GLU A 146 -10.66 -51.19 13.31
CA GLU A 146 -10.01 -50.36 12.30
C GLU A 146 -10.64 -50.68 10.93
N PRO A 147 -11.37 -49.74 10.29
CA PRO A 147 -11.82 -49.96 8.93
C PRO A 147 -10.58 -49.86 8.05
N THR A 148 -10.23 -50.96 7.39
CA THR A 148 -9.22 -51.00 6.34
C THR A 148 -9.72 -50.16 5.17
N VAL A 149 -9.49 -48.84 5.24
CA VAL A 149 -9.68 -47.97 4.07
C VAL A 149 -8.63 -48.39 3.06
N ASP A 150 -9.13 -48.95 1.97
CA ASP A 150 -8.42 -49.63 0.91
C ASP A 150 -7.17 -48.84 0.46
N PHE A 151 -5.99 -49.45 0.59
CA PHE A 151 -4.69 -48.83 0.31
C PHE A 151 -4.64 -48.28 -1.13
N GLU A 152 -5.37 -48.92 -2.03
CA GLU A 152 -5.50 -48.57 -3.45
C GLU A 152 -6.30 -47.28 -3.66
N GLU A 153 -7.36 -47.04 -2.88
CA GLU A 153 -8.16 -45.81 -2.93
C GLU A 153 -7.35 -44.59 -2.44
N ARG A 154 -6.52 -44.78 -1.41
CA ARG A 154 -5.58 -43.76 -0.95
C ARG A 154 -4.51 -43.44 -1.99
N GLN A 155 -3.98 -44.45 -2.68
CA GLN A 155 -3.02 -44.24 -3.77
C GLN A 155 -3.65 -43.52 -4.97
N MET A 156 -4.89 -43.85 -5.32
CA MET A 156 -5.65 -43.18 -6.38
C MET A 156 -5.89 -41.70 -6.06
N LEU A 157 -6.30 -41.38 -4.83
CA LEU A 157 -6.49 -40.00 -4.35
C LEU A 157 -5.19 -39.18 -4.35
N VAL A 158 -4.05 -39.80 -4.00
CA VAL A 158 -2.74 -39.14 -4.04
C VAL A 158 -2.35 -38.84 -5.50
N MET A 159 -2.57 -39.78 -6.41
CA MET A 159 -2.26 -39.61 -7.83
C MET A 159 -3.14 -38.52 -8.47
N GLU A 160 -4.43 -38.49 -8.15
CA GLU A 160 -5.36 -37.44 -8.61
C GLU A 160 -4.92 -36.06 -8.10
N LYS A 161 -4.57 -35.94 -6.80
CA LYS A 161 -4.05 -34.69 -6.23
C LYS A 161 -2.76 -34.24 -6.88
N LEU A 162 -1.84 -35.17 -7.21
CA LEU A 162 -0.59 -34.84 -7.89
C LEU A 162 -0.86 -34.30 -9.30
N VAL A 163 -1.75 -34.94 -10.07
CA VAL A 163 -2.12 -34.50 -11.42
C VAL A 163 -2.77 -33.12 -11.37
N LYS A 164 -3.65 -32.88 -10.40
CA LYS A 164 -4.26 -31.55 -10.20
C LYS A 164 -3.21 -30.51 -9.83
N ALA A 165 -2.31 -30.82 -8.91
CA ALA A 165 -1.22 -29.91 -8.51
C ALA A 165 -0.29 -29.59 -9.69
N MET A 166 0.03 -30.57 -10.54
CA MET A 166 0.81 -30.35 -11.75
C MET A 166 0.06 -29.50 -12.80
N GLY A 167 -1.26 -29.67 -12.94
CA GLY A 167 -2.10 -28.83 -13.80
C GLY A 167 -2.15 -27.37 -13.31
N GLU A 168 -2.30 -27.17 -12.01
CA GLU A 168 -2.23 -25.86 -11.36
C GLU A 168 -0.83 -25.25 -11.54
N GLN A 169 0.24 -26.03 -11.37
CA GLN A 169 1.62 -25.57 -11.60
C GLN A 169 1.87 -25.19 -13.07
N ALA A 170 1.36 -25.96 -14.03
CA ALA A 170 1.51 -25.65 -15.45
C ALA A 170 0.81 -24.35 -15.85
N THR A 171 -0.40 -24.13 -15.33
CA THR A 171 -1.15 -22.88 -15.58
C THR A 171 -0.49 -21.67 -14.91
N ALA A 172 0.01 -21.83 -13.67
CA ALA A 172 0.79 -20.79 -13.00
C ALA A 172 2.07 -20.44 -13.78
N MET A 173 2.77 -21.43 -14.33
CA MET A 173 3.98 -21.21 -15.14
C MET A 173 3.68 -20.50 -16.45
N LEU A 174 2.54 -20.81 -17.10
CA LEU A 174 2.07 -20.10 -18.30
C LEU A 174 1.72 -18.64 -18.00
N GLN A 175 1.04 -18.38 -16.87
CA GLN A 175 0.72 -17.01 -16.45
C GLN A 175 2.00 -16.21 -16.16
N LEU A 176 2.98 -16.83 -15.49
CA LEU A 176 4.27 -16.20 -15.21
C LEU A 176 5.02 -15.88 -16.50
N ALA A 177 5.03 -16.79 -17.48
CA ALA A 177 5.64 -16.55 -18.78
C ALA A 177 4.97 -15.37 -19.53
N HIS A 178 3.65 -15.31 -19.53
CA HIS A 178 2.92 -14.19 -20.14
C HIS A 178 3.19 -12.86 -19.42
N ALA A 179 3.16 -12.85 -18.08
CA ALA A 179 3.49 -11.69 -17.28
C ALA A 179 4.93 -11.21 -17.49
N SER A 180 5.88 -12.14 -17.60
CA SER A 180 7.28 -11.84 -17.90
C SER A 180 7.45 -11.21 -19.28
N ASN A 181 6.71 -11.68 -20.29
CA ASN A 181 6.76 -11.11 -21.62
C ASN A 181 6.18 -9.70 -21.66
N ALA A 182 5.04 -9.48 -20.99
CA ALA A 182 4.45 -8.14 -20.86
C ALA A 182 5.39 -7.18 -20.10
N HIS A 183 6.07 -7.67 -19.06
CA HIS A 183 7.08 -6.90 -18.33
C HIS A 183 8.27 -6.52 -19.23
N ALA A 184 8.77 -7.45 -20.05
CA ALA A 184 9.86 -7.17 -20.99
C ALA A 184 9.45 -6.08 -22.00
N GLN A 185 8.24 -6.15 -22.56
CA GLN A 185 7.71 -5.15 -23.48
C GLN A 185 7.56 -3.77 -22.82
N ALA A 186 7.01 -3.71 -21.60
CA ALA A 186 6.89 -2.46 -20.86
C ALA A 186 8.28 -1.86 -20.54
N MET A 187 9.26 -2.71 -20.23
CA MET A 187 10.63 -2.29 -19.96
C MET A 187 11.33 -1.74 -21.20
N GLU A 188 11.08 -2.32 -22.38
CA GLU A 188 11.56 -1.81 -23.67
C GLU A 188 11.02 -0.41 -23.96
N GLN A 189 9.71 -0.20 -23.78
CA GLN A 189 9.07 1.12 -23.95
C GLN A 189 9.63 2.17 -22.98
N LEU A 190 9.90 1.77 -21.73
CA LEU A 190 10.53 2.66 -20.75
C LEU A 190 11.96 3.04 -21.18
N ALA A 191 12.73 2.09 -21.71
CA ALA A 191 14.08 2.35 -22.21
C ALA A 191 14.08 3.33 -23.39
N GLU A 192 13.14 3.17 -24.33
CA GLU A 192 12.99 4.10 -25.47
C GLU A 192 12.63 5.52 -25.01
N ALA A 193 11.64 5.65 -24.11
CA ALA A 193 11.26 6.93 -23.54
C ALA A 193 12.44 7.60 -22.79
N SER A 194 13.22 6.81 -22.05
CA SER A 194 14.42 7.29 -21.36
C SER A 194 15.49 7.81 -22.33
N GLN A 195 15.66 7.20 -23.50
CA GLN A 195 16.61 7.69 -24.51
C GLN A 195 16.15 9.01 -25.11
N ILE A 196 14.86 9.17 -25.38
CA ILE A 196 14.29 10.44 -25.86
C ILE A 196 14.51 11.54 -24.81
N GLN A 197 14.28 11.23 -23.53
CA GLN A 197 14.52 12.16 -22.44
C GLN A 197 15.99 12.55 -22.32
N ALA A 198 16.92 11.61 -22.44
CA ALA A 198 18.36 11.90 -22.41
C ALA A 198 18.76 12.89 -23.52
N ARG A 199 18.25 12.71 -24.74
CA ARG A 199 18.49 13.65 -25.86
C ARG A 199 17.88 15.03 -25.59
N ALA A 200 16.70 15.10 -24.97
CA ALA A 200 16.10 16.36 -24.59
C ALA A 200 16.96 17.09 -23.53
N MET A 201 17.50 16.36 -22.56
CA MET A 201 18.42 16.92 -21.56
C MET A 201 19.71 17.45 -22.19
N GLU A 202 20.29 16.74 -23.16
CA GLU A 202 21.48 17.20 -23.88
C GLU A 202 21.22 18.49 -24.66
N ARG A 203 20.04 18.62 -25.29
CA ARG A 203 19.63 19.88 -25.93
C ARG A 203 19.50 21.03 -24.94
N LEU A 204 18.98 20.77 -23.73
CA LEU A 204 18.91 21.77 -22.67
C LEU A 204 20.31 22.18 -22.18
N ALA A 205 21.22 21.23 -22.04
CA ALA A 205 22.60 21.53 -21.67
C ALA A 205 23.27 22.47 -22.68
N ASN A 206 23.16 22.17 -23.98
CA ASN A 206 23.71 23.02 -25.04
C ASN A 206 23.08 24.42 -25.06
N ALA A 207 21.78 24.52 -24.80
CA ALA A 207 21.11 25.81 -24.68
C ALA A 207 21.63 26.62 -23.49
N PHE A 208 21.85 25.98 -22.34
CA PHE A 208 22.43 26.65 -21.17
C PHE A 208 23.87 27.10 -21.39
N GLU A 209 24.70 26.31 -22.08
CA GLU A 209 26.06 26.74 -22.46
C GLU A 209 26.03 27.97 -23.37
N THR A 210 25.14 27.98 -24.37
CA THR A 210 24.97 29.12 -25.26
C THR A 210 24.53 30.38 -24.50
N ILE A 211 23.55 30.24 -23.59
CA ILE A 211 23.10 31.35 -22.73
C ILE A 211 24.23 31.82 -21.82
N SER A 212 25.03 30.91 -21.28
CA SER A 212 26.18 31.25 -20.42
C SER A 212 27.22 32.08 -21.17
N SER A 213 27.58 31.66 -22.39
CA SER A 213 28.49 32.42 -23.27
C SER A 213 27.92 33.80 -23.58
N ALA A 214 26.67 33.89 -24.04
CA ALA A 214 26.04 35.17 -24.36
C ALA A 214 25.94 36.10 -23.14
N THR A 215 25.68 35.55 -21.95
CA THR A 215 25.66 36.31 -20.69
C THR A 215 27.04 36.85 -20.35
N HIS A 216 28.09 36.07 -20.60
CA HIS A 216 29.47 36.52 -20.41
C HIS A 216 29.82 37.66 -21.39
N ASP A 217 29.44 37.54 -22.66
CA ASP A 217 29.66 38.56 -23.68
C ASP A 217 28.95 39.87 -23.32
N VAL A 218 27.68 39.80 -22.90
CA VAL A 218 26.91 40.97 -22.43
C VAL A 218 27.58 41.62 -21.23
N ARG A 219 28.05 40.83 -20.25
CA ARG A 219 28.78 41.34 -19.08
C ARG A 219 30.04 42.09 -19.52
N ASN A 220 30.84 41.49 -20.41
CA ASN A 220 32.08 42.11 -20.87
C ASN A 220 31.80 43.43 -21.62
N ALA A 221 30.79 43.45 -22.49
CA ALA A 221 30.37 44.67 -23.19
C ALA A 221 29.94 45.78 -22.22
N ILE A 222 29.20 45.45 -21.15
CA ILE A 222 28.81 46.44 -20.13
C ILE A 222 30.05 47.00 -19.40
N VAL A 223 31.02 46.14 -19.06
CA VAL A 223 32.28 46.58 -18.42
C VAL A 223 33.07 47.48 -19.36
N ASP A 224 33.14 47.14 -20.65
CA ASP A 224 33.83 47.96 -21.65
C ASP A 224 33.17 49.33 -21.81
N ILE A 225 31.83 49.37 -21.85
CA ILE A 225 31.06 50.63 -21.88
C ILE A 225 31.33 51.48 -20.64
N ASP A 226 31.29 50.89 -19.44
CA ASP A 226 31.58 51.59 -18.18
C ASP A 226 33.02 52.13 -18.16
N SER A 227 34.00 51.33 -18.58
CA SER A 227 35.40 51.75 -18.65
C SER A 227 35.60 52.92 -19.64
N THR A 228 34.91 52.87 -20.78
CA THR A 228 34.95 53.89 -21.81
C THR A 228 34.31 55.19 -21.30
N MET A 229 33.13 55.10 -20.69
CA MET A 229 32.45 56.23 -20.06
C MET A 229 33.33 56.91 -19.01
N LYS A 230 33.92 56.14 -18.09
CA LYS A 230 34.81 56.67 -17.06
C LYS A 230 35.98 57.46 -17.65
N ARG A 231 36.63 56.95 -18.70
CA ARG A 231 37.74 57.67 -19.38
C ARG A 231 37.31 59.03 -19.94
N PHE A 232 36.11 59.13 -20.51
CA PHE A 232 35.58 60.40 -21.04
C PHE A 232 35.25 61.41 -19.94
N TYR A 233 34.74 60.96 -18.78
CA TYR A 233 34.39 61.88 -17.69
C TYR A 233 35.58 62.26 -16.78
N THR A 234 36.65 61.47 -16.73
CA THR A 234 37.86 61.81 -15.96
C THR A 234 38.83 62.73 -16.68
N THR A 235 38.64 62.96 -18.00
CA THR A 235 39.55 63.78 -18.83
C THR A 235 39.06 65.21 -19.08
N SER A 236 37.93 65.62 -18.48
CA SER A 236 37.51 67.03 -18.47
C SER A 236 38.43 67.82 -17.52
N PRO A 237 39.28 68.74 -18.03
CA PRO A 237 40.05 69.62 -17.18
C PRO A 237 39.12 70.67 -16.58
N THR A 238 39.08 70.78 -15.25
CA THR A 238 38.60 71.99 -14.55
C THR A 238 39.43 73.20 -14.90
#